data_AF-A0A927Y7I9-F1
#
_entry.id   AF-A0A927Y7I9-F1
#
_cell.length_a   1.000
_cell.length_b   1.000
_cell.length_c   1.000
_cell.angle_alpha   90.00
_cell.angle_beta   90.00
_cell.angle_gamma   90.00
#
_symmetry.space_group_name_H-M   'P 1'
#
loop_
_entity.id
_entity.type
_entity.pdbx_description
1 polymer ?
#
loop_
_entity_poly.entity_id
_entity_poly.type
_entity_poly.pdbx_seq_one_letter_code
_entity_poly.pdbx_strand_id
1 'polypeptide(L)'
;MPEVIMPPYPEKDEKKVEKLIKGILSNRIEPENVPMEDAYLLYRKDVIEAIVESMKKHGRFHFLCHFGKDLGQPFIEILKESAVSFYGKYPLNPVDVVWHLAGAAENEWYLSVVDKYLSPEVKTSVIEALGGSVDNVEVLIRIYKKGKAAEKRAALTALAQLNPPEAEPIFQKIINKGERVNLLCIMDSEGPVYEAYRQEKLQTGLEDLLTYAQLPDADSEEICGKYHSLREYFRYKTEEEEIFLQIVRGRLHPTVNSNMNAALWYRYMRGKSRSFIEHLYKAEPELLGVCHALCKFSDQTEDCYEVMAGLSALQRVDFLKTLGLLEYAPYMGKYHTDLFEACLFETLPEKFLDFLCDDSYWKPTIPNSDERLVVLNAVNTCCWRLIQLGARKYLPEGDRERLQAAWERFVVKAVEAGYMVDSCMRIIKENPSIVQGREKGLITQYFYNMRMLEKKDAFQRFHEINCFPLSKREKLQELNSLLKLLCAETGKTTADLQRIRQENGMGQDFANERTLYCLQKTIQEIQDEPEPEPKSIFTVLEGGLGKLFKGK
;
A
#
# COMPACT_ATOMS: atom_id res chain seq x y z
N MET A 1 -7.19 37.93 38.88
CA MET A 1 -5.98 38.57 38.32
C MET A 1 -6.04 40.05 38.64
N PRO A 2 -4.92 40.72 38.98
CA PRO A 2 -4.95 42.16 39.18
C PRO A 2 -5.30 42.85 37.85
N GLU A 3 -6.16 43.87 37.89
CA GLU A 3 -6.43 44.73 36.74
C GLU A 3 -5.11 45.30 36.22
N VAL A 4 -4.71 44.89 35.02
CA VAL A 4 -3.60 45.53 34.32
C VAL A 4 -4.11 46.88 33.84
N ILE A 5 -3.88 47.92 34.65
CA ILE A 5 -4.13 49.31 34.27
C ILE A 5 -3.13 49.64 33.16
N MET A 6 -3.60 49.62 31.91
CA MET A 6 -2.75 49.98 30.77
C MET A 6 -2.44 51.49 30.83
N PRO A 7 -1.16 51.89 30.72
CA PRO A 7 -0.79 53.30 30.70
C PRO A 7 -1.41 54.01 29.49
N PRO A 8 -1.72 55.32 29.60
CA PRO A 8 -2.28 56.09 28.49
C PRO A 8 -1.32 56.08 27.29
N TYR A 9 -1.85 55.69 26.14
CA TYR A 9 -1.09 55.54 24.90
C TYR A 9 -0.62 56.90 24.35
N PRO A 10 0.64 57.06 23.92
CA PRO A 10 1.09 58.29 23.29
C PRO A 10 0.46 58.43 21.89
N GLU A 11 -0.22 59.56 21.62
CA GLU A 11 -0.82 59.90 20.31
C GLU A 11 0.19 59.88 19.12
N LYS A 12 1.50 59.81 19.40
CA LYS A 12 2.56 59.88 18.38
C LYS A 12 2.72 58.62 17.51
N ASP A 13 1.96 57.55 17.74
CA ASP A 13 2.17 56.24 17.09
C ASP A 13 1.14 55.88 16.00
N GLU A 14 0.24 56.77 15.58
CA GLU A 14 -0.78 56.46 14.55
C GLU A 14 -0.19 55.93 13.24
N LYS A 15 0.96 56.45 12.79
CA LYS A 15 1.65 55.94 11.59
C LYS A 15 2.20 54.53 11.76
N LYS A 16 2.64 54.16 12.97
CA LYS A 16 3.09 52.79 13.27
C LYS A 16 1.90 51.83 13.25
N VAL A 17 0.77 52.25 13.84
CA VAL A 17 -0.49 51.51 13.84
C VAL A 17 -1.00 51.28 12.43
N GLU A 18 -1.05 52.32 11.59
CA GLU A 18 -1.49 52.20 10.19
C GLU A 18 -0.57 51.25 9.40
N LYS A 19 0.74 51.32 9.63
CA LYS A 19 1.73 50.42 9.01
C LYS A 19 1.56 48.97 9.47
N LEU A 20 1.32 48.77 10.77
CA LEU A 20 1.09 47.45 11.36
C LEU A 20 -0.20 46.83 10.82
N ILE A 21 -1.31 47.57 10.83
CA ILE A 21 -2.60 47.17 10.26
C ILE A 21 -2.45 46.81 8.77
N LYS A 22 -1.81 47.66 7.97
CA LYS A 22 -1.53 47.36 6.55
C LYS A 22 -0.66 46.11 6.38
N GLY A 23 0.33 45.91 7.25
CA GLY A 23 1.19 44.73 7.26
C GLY A 23 0.40 43.45 7.53
N ILE A 24 -0.45 43.47 8.55
CA ILE A 24 -1.30 42.33 8.96
C ILE A 24 -2.35 42.03 7.87
N LEU A 25 -3.04 43.04 7.35
CA LEU A 25 -4.06 42.87 6.30
C LEU A 25 -3.47 42.42 4.96
N SER A 26 -2.19 42.66 4.72
CA SER A 26 -1.48 42.20 3.51
C SER A 26 -0.69 40.91 3.70
N ASN A 27 -0.80 40.25 4.86
CA ASN A 27 -0.01 39.07 5.24
C ASN A 27 1.52 39.29 5.18
N ARG A 28 1.99 40.53 5.31
CA ARG A 28 3.42 40.88 5.30
C ARG A 28 4.04 40.85 6.69
N ILE A 29 3.22 40.99 7.72
CA ILE A 29 3.63 40.92 9.12
C ILE A 29 2.71 39.91 9.79
N GLU A 30 3.29 38.79 10.20
CA GLU A 30 2.61 37.90 11.13
C GLU A 30 2.70 38.50 12.53
N PRO A 31 1.62 38.47 13.32
CA PRO A 31 1.60 39.04 14.68
C PRO A 31 2.75 38.60 15.60
N GLU A 32 3.25 37.35 15.52
CA GLU A 32 4.45 36.92 16.26
C GLU A 32 5.75 37.61 15.84
N ASN A 33 5.78 38.19 14.65
CA ASN A 33 6.92 38.91 14.10
C ASN A 33 6.82 40.43 14.35
N VAL A 34 5.85 40.86 15.16
CA VAL A 34 5.77 42.25 15.61
C VAL A 34 6.90 42.49 16.61
N PRO A 35 7.76 43.50 16.38
CA PRO A 35 8.84 43.82 17.31
C PRO A 35 8.32 43.97 18.74
N MET A 36 9.04 43.43 19.73
CA MET A 36 8.62 43.45 21.13
C MET A 36 8.35 44.87 21.65
N GLU A 37 9.10 45.84 21.13
CA GLU A 37 8.91 47.28 21.37
C GLU A 37 7.61 47.85 20.84
N ASP A 38 6.98 47.21 19.84
CA ASP A 38 5.70 47.57 19.24
C ASP A 38 4.55 46.63 19.68
N ALA A 39 4.84 45.62 20.52
CA ALA A 39 3.85 44.63 20.96
C ALA A 39 2.66 45.27 21.73
N TYR A 40 2.89 46.40 22.39
CA TYR A 40 1.82 47.16 23.05
C TYR A 40 0.74 47.66 22.06
N LEU A 41 1.10 47.88 20.78
CA LEU A 41 0.14 48.30 19.75
C LEU A 41 -0.89 47.21 19.45
N LEU A 42 -0.57 45.95 19.72
CA LEU A 42 -1.49 44.81 19.56
C LEU A 42 -2.66 44.83 20.54
N TYR A 43 -2.57 45.62 21.62
CA TYR A 43 -3.65 45.80 22.58
C TYR A 43 -4.58 46.98 22.23
N ARG A 44 -4.30 47.73 21.15
CA ARG A 44 -5.22 48.77 20.67
C ARG A 44 -6.43 48.14 19.99
N LYS A 45 -7.62 48.70 20.27
CA LYS A 45 -8.90 48.22 19.72
C LYS A 45 -8.91 48.18 18.18
N ASP A 46 -8.44 49.24 17.52
CA ASP A 46 -8.41 49.33 16.06
C ASP A 46 -7.45 48.31 15.40
N VAL A 47 -6.35 47.98 16.07
CA VAL A 47 -5.42 46.93 15.62
C VAL A 47 -6.04 45.55 15.77
N ILE A 48 -6.68 45.27 16.92
CA ILE A 48 -7.38 44.00 17.16
C ILE A 48 -8.54 43.82 16.16
N GLU A 49 -9.33 44.87 15.91
CA GLU A 49 -10.40 44.84 14.90
C GLU A 49 -9.86 44.49 13.51
N ALA A 50 -8.73 45.10 13.10
CA ALA A 50 -8.08 44.79 11.83
C ALA A 50 -7.54 43.34 11.76
N ILE A 51 -6.98 42.83 12.87
CA ILE A 51 -6.54 41.44 13.00
C ILE A 51 -7.72 40.49 12.82
N VAL A 52 -8.81 40.72 13.55
CA VAL A 52 -10.04 39.93 13.48
C VAL A 52 -10.62 39.94 12.07
N GLU A 53 -10.67 41.09 11.41
CA GLU A 53 -11.19 41.21 10.04
C GLU A 53 -10.30 40.50 9.00
N SER A 54 -8.98 40.64 9.11
CA SER A 54 -8.02 39.91 8.28
C SER A 54 -8.21 38.40 8.42
N MET A 55 -8.33 37.92 9.66
CA MET A 55 -8.38 36.48 9.95
C MET A 55 -9.74 35.87 9.62
N LYS A 56 -10.85 36.62 9.75
CA LYS A 56 -12.17 36.24 9.20
C LYS A 56 -12.07 35.99 7.69
N LYS A 57 -11.38 36.86 6.95
CA LYS A 57 -11.20 36.72 5.49
C LYS A 57 -10.34 35.53 5.10
N HIS A 58 -9.39 35.13 5.94
CA HIS A 58 -8.35 34.14 5.60
C HIS A 58 -8.48 32.78 6.31
N GLY A 59 -9.42 32.61 7.25
CA GLY A 59 -9.73 31.31 7.88
C GLY A 59 -8.66 30.76 8.83
N ARG A 60 -7.93 31.63 9.55
CA ARG A 60 -6.79 31.23 10.41
C ARG A 60 -7.21 30.99 11.88
N PHE A 61 -7.94 29.91 12.16
CA PHE A 61 -8.46 29.59 13.52
C PHE A 61 -7.42 29.34 14.59
N HIS A 62 -6.47 28.46 14.34
CA HIS A 62 -5.40 28.18 15.30
C HIS A 62 -4.59 29.42 15.65
N PHE A 63 -4.44 30.33 14.68
CA PHE A 63 -3.74 31.59 14.87
C PHE A 63 -4.50 32.53 15.83
N LEU A 64 -5.81 32.73 15.60
CA LEU A 64 -6.67 33.53 16.49
C LEU A 64 -6.65 33.00 17.92
N CYS A 65 -6.66 31.69 18.09
CA CYS A 65 -6.64 31.05 19.41
C CYS A 65 -5.28 31.18 20.11
N HIS A 66 -4.17 31.06 19.39
CA HIS A 66 -2.84 31.25 19.95
C HIS A 66 -2.65 32.71 20.41
N PHE A 67 -2.97 33.63 19.51
CA PHE A 67 -2.80 35.06 19.75
C PHE A 67 -3.77 35.62 20.80
N GLY A 68 -5.02 35.14 20.80
CA GLY A 68 -6.02 35.55 21.78
C GLY A 68 -5.66 35.15 23.22
N LYS A 69 -4.85 34.10 23.42
CA LYS A 69 -4.34 33.73 24.76
C LYS A 69 -3.41 34.79 25.32
N ASP A 70 -2.60 35.42 24.48
CA ASP A 70 -1.64 36.45 24.90
C ASP A 70 -2.31 37.81 25.12
N LEU A 71 -3.36 38.10 24.35
CA LEU A 71 -4.11 39.35 24.48
C LEU A 71 -5.17 39.33 25.59
N GLY A 72 -5.73 38.16 25.93
CA GLY A 72 -6.68 38.00 27.03
C GLY A 72 -8.03 38.70 26.82
N GLN A 73 -8.58 39.26 27.89
CA GLN A 73 -9.96 39.78 27.92
C GLN A 73 -10.28 40.88 26.88
N PRO A 74 -9.41 41.86 26.61
CA PRO A 74 -9.69 42.89 25.59
C PRO A 74 -9.95 42.29 24.19
N PHE A 75 -9.27 41.21 23.85
CA PHE A 75 -9.46 40.51 22.57
C PHE A 75 -10.81 39.78 22.54
N ILE A 76 -11.17 39.14 23.65
CA ILE A 76 -12.47 38.48 23.82
C ILE A 76 -13.62 39.49 23.64
N GLU A 77 -13.57 40.66 24.27
CA GLU A 77 -14.63 41.68 24.12
C GLU A 77 -14.83 42.13 22.67
N ILE A 78 -13.75 42.30 21.91
CA ILE A 78 -13.84 42.68 20.48
C ILE A 78 -14.43 41.55 19.63
N LEU A 79 -14.11 40.29 19.96
CA LEU A 79 -14.74 39.14 19.32
C LEU A 79 -16.24 39.06 19.64
N LYS A 80 -16.64 39.37 20.89
CA LYS A 80 -18.05 39.41 21.29
C LYS A 80 -18.83 40.48 20.54
N GLU A 81 -18.28 41.69 20.43
CA GLU A 81 -18.86 42.78 19.63
C GLU A 81 -19.02 42.35 18.16
N SER A 82 -17.96 41.74 17.60
CA SER A 82 -17.93 41.23 16.22
C SER A 82 -18.97 40.15 15.96
N ALA A 83 -19.25 39.27 16.93
CA ALA A 83 -20.20 38.17 16.77
C ALA A 83 -21.63 38.67 16.53
N VAL A 84 -22.02 39.77 17.16
CA VAL A 84 -23.37 40.33 17.06
C VAL A 84 -23.63 40.92 15.67
N SER A 85 -22.62 41.51 15.04
CA SER A 85 -22.69 42.05 13.68
C SER A 85 -22.26 41.05 12.60
N PHE A 86 -22.05 39.79 12.95
CA PHE A 86 -21.54 38.79 12.02
C PHE A 86 -22.64 38.27 11.08
N TYR A 87 -22.59 38.74 9.84
CA TYR A 87 -23.44 38.31 8.74
C TYR A 87 -22.57 37.86 7.58
N GLY A 88 -22.32 36.54 7.43
CA GLY A 88 -21.59 36.06 6.26
C GLY A 88 -21.08 34.63 6.34
N LYS A 89 -20.73 34.09 5.16
CA LYS A 89 -20.00 32.83 4.96
C LYS A 89 -18.50 33.05 5.18
N TYR A 90 -18.11 33.60 6.33
CA TYR A 90 -16.69 33.54 6.68
C TYR A 90 -16.37 32.13 7.20
N PRO A 91 -15.16 31.61 6.92
CA PRO A 91 -14.73 30.29 7.37
C PRO A 91 -14.67 30.12 8.90
N LEU A 92 -14.90 31.19 9.67
CA LEU A 92 -14.56 31.23 11.08
C LEU A 92 -15.58 32.04 11.88
N ASN A 93 -16.19 31.39 12.88
CA ASN A 93 -17.19 32.00 13.75
C ASN A 93 -16.52 32.58 15.01
N PRO A 94 -16.70 33.89 15.31
CA PRO A 94 -16.13 34.51 16.52
C PRO A 94 -16.51 33.81 17.83
N VAL A 95 -17.71 33.23 17.90
CA VAL A 95 -18.20 32.52 19.10
C VAL A 95 -17.32 31.30 19.42
N ASP A 96 -16.90 30.55 18.40
CA ASP A 96 -16.04 29.37 18.58
C ASP A 96 -14.67 29.77 19.15
N VAL A 97 -14.14 30.93 18.75
CA VAL A 97 -12.88 31.47 19.27
C VAL A 97 -13.05 31.91 20.72
N VAL A 98 -14.13 32.63 21.05
CA VAL A 98 -14.41 33.03 22.44
C VAL A 98 -14.55 31.80 23.32
N TRP A 99 -15.27 30.78 22.86
CA TRP A 99 -15.39 29.49 23.56
C TRP A 99 -14.02 28.84 23.77
N HIS A 100 -13.16 28.81 22.76
CA HIS A 100 -11.82 28.23 22.90
C HIS A 100 -10.93 28.99 23.89
N LEU A 101 -11.08 30.32 23.99
CA LEU A 101 -10.25 31.17 24.83
C LEU A 101 -10.74 31.25 26.28
N ALA A 102 -12.05 31.35 26.50
CA ALA A 102 -12.64 31.64 27.80
C ALA A 102 -13.65 30.58 28.28
N GLY A 103 -14.14 29.72 27.39
CA GLY A 103 -15.06 28.64 27.72
C GLY A 103 -16.29 29.12 28.50
N ALA A 104 -16.63 28.39 29.56
CA ALA A 104 -17.78 28.69 30.40
C ALA A 104 -17.68 30.00 31.20
N ALA A 105 -16.52 30.66 31.26
CA ALA A 105 -16.40 31.97 31.92
C ALA A 105 -17.26 33.04 31.25
N GLU A 106 -17.62 32.84 29.97
CA GLU A 106 -18.44 33.76 29.18
C GLU A 106 -19.91 33.34 29.09
N ASN A 107 -20.37 32.54 30.04
CA ASN A 107 -21.73 32.00 30.03
C ASN A 107 -22.83 33.07 30.01
N GLU A 108 -22.66 34.13 30.81
CA GLU A 108 -23.60 35.24 30.84
C GLU A 108 -23.71 35.93 29.48
N TRP A 109 -22.59 36.04 28.75
CA TRP A 109 -22.59 36.59 27.42
C TRP A 109 -23.36 35.69 26.44
N TYR A 110 -23.09 34.38 26.42
CA TYR A 110 -23.82 33.42 25.57
C TYR A 110 -25.33 33.49 25.80
N LEU A 111 -25.77 33.49 27.08
CA LEU A 111 -27.17 33.65 27.46
C LEU A 111 -27.76 34.99 26.98
N SER A 112 -26.98 36.07 27.04
CA SER A 112 -27.44 37.40 26.60
C SER A 112 -27.63 37.53 25.09
N VAL A 113 -27.02 36.65 24.29
CA VAL A 113 -27.06 36.73 22.82
C VAL A 113 -27.85 35.61 22.15
N VAL A 114 -28.10 34.48 22.82
CA VAL A 114 -28.79 33.32 22.22
C VAL A 114 -30.18 33.64 21.67
N ASP A 115 -30.90 34.58 22.30
CA ASP A 115 -32.25 35.00 21.90
C ASP A 115 -32.25 36.25 20.98
N LYS A 116 -31.08 36.80 20.62
CA LYS A 116 -30.95 37.95 19.72
C LYS A 116 -31.06 37.54 18.24
N TYR A 117 -31.25 38.53 17.36
CA TYR A 117 -31.26 38.33 15.92
C TYR A 117 -29.83 38.11 15.39
N LEU A 118 -29.37 36.85 15.49
CA LEU A 118 -28.08 36.38 14.98
C LEU A 118 -28.27 35.62 13.66
N SER A 119 -27.18 35.49 12.89
CA SER A 119 -27.14 34.52 11.79
C SER A 119 -27.31 33.09 12.31
N PRO A 120 -27.92 32.17 11.54
CA PRO A 120 -28.14 30.78 11.95
C PRO A 120 -26.87 30.07 12.43
N GLU A 121 -25.74 30.35 11.79
CA GLU A 121 -24.42 29.77 12.10
C GLU A 121 -23.93 30.26 13.47
N VAL A 122 -23.99 31.57 13.71
CA VAL A 122 -23.59 32.17 15.00
C VAL A 122 -24.47 31.63 16.13
N LYS A 123 -25.78 31.54 15.88
CA LYS A 123 -26.72 31.02 16.88
C LYS A 123 -26.45 29.56 17.23
N THR A 124 -26.06 28.74 16.24
CA THR A 124 -25.67 27.33 16.45
C THR A 124 -24.45 27.24 17.37
N SER A 125 -23.39 27.98 17.09
CA SER A 125 -22.20 28.02 17.94
C SER A 125 -22.47 28.55 19.35
N VAL A 126 -23.36 29.53 19.51
CA VAL A 126 -23.77 30.02 20.85
C VAL A 126 -24.45 28.89 21.63
N ILE A 127 -25.33 28.13 20.99
CA ILE A 127 -26.02 26.99 21.63
C ILE A 127 -25.03 25.89 22.01
N GLU A 128 -24.06 25.59 21.14
CA GLU A 128 -22.99 24.62 21.43
C GLU A 128 -22.11 25.09 22.60
N ALA A 129 -21.73 26.37 22.64
CA ALA A 129 -20.98 26.95 23.75
C ALA A 129 -21.73 26.88 25.09
N LEU A 130 -23.07 27.04 25.08
CA LEU A 130 -23.90 26.82 26.27
C LEU A 130 -23.84 25.37 26.78
N GLY A 131 -23.49 24.40 25.92
CA GLY A 131 -23.19 23.01 26.31
C GLY A 131 -21.96 22.86 27.21
N GLY A 132 -21.24 23.95 27.46
CA GLY A 132 -20.11 24.01 28.38
C GLY A 132 -20.44 24.02 29.87
N SER A 133 -21.69 24.24 30.26
CA SER A 133 -22.10 24.35 31.67
C SER A 133 -23.44 23.68 31.94
N VAL A 134 -23.48 22.91 33.03
CA VAL A 134 -24.69 22.25 33.54
C VAL A 134 -25.78 23.25 33.97
N ASP A 135 -25.41 24.50 34.26
CA ASP A 135 -26.37 25.55 34.64
C ASP A 135 -27.30 25.92 33.47
N ASN A 136 -26.92 25.58 32.23
CA ASN A 136 -27.67 25.93 31.03
C ASN A 136 -28.68 24.85 30.58
N VAL A 137 -28.80 23.74 31.31
CA VAL A 137 -29.62 22.59 30.92
C VAL A 137 -31.06 22.98 30.63
N GLU A 138 -31.69 23.80 31.49
CA GLU A 138 -33.07 24.26 31.28
C GLU A 138 -33.22 25.07 29.99
N VAL A 139 -32.25 25.94 29.68
CA VAL A 139 -32.23 26.77 28.48
C VAL A 139 -32.07 25.89 27.24
N LEU A 140 -31.15 24.92 27.27
CA LEU A 140 -30.92 23.98 26.17
C LEU A 140 -32.17 23.11 25.90
N ILE A 141 -32.84 22.61 26.94
CA ILE A 141 -34.10 21.87 26.81
C ILE A 141 -35.20 22.75 26.19
N ARG A 142 -35.29 24.02 26.60
CA ARG A 142 -36.23 24.99 26.03
C ARG A 142 -35.96 25.22 24.54
N ILE A 143 -34.70 25.38 24.15
CA ILE A 143 -34.28 25.56 22.76
C ILE A 143 -34.58 24.31 21.93
N TYR A 144 -34.29 23.11 22.42
CA TYR A 144 -34.65 21.87 21.73
C TYR A 144 -36.17 21.75 21.46
N LYS A 145 -37.00 22.16 22.43
CA LYS A 145 -38.47 22.10 22.28
C LYS A 145 -38.99 23.11 21.25
N LYS A 146 -38.50 24.37 21.29
CA LYS A 146 -39.11 25.51 20.57
C LYS A 146 -38.29 26.06 19.39
N GLY A 147 -37.01 25.73 19.30
CA GLY A 147 -36.08 26.26 18.30
C GLY A 147 -36.35 25.78 16.88
N LYS A 148 -35.61 26.34 15.92
CA LYS A 148 -35.60 25.89 14.51
C LYS A 148 -34.77 24.61 14.36
N ALA A 149 -34.87 23.92 13.22
CA ALA A 149 -34.22 22.63 12.99
C ALA A 149 -32.71 22.60 13.34
N ALA A 150 -31.94 23.60 12.91
CA ALA A 150 -30.51 23.70 13.24
C ALA A 150 -30.27 23.93 14.74
N GLU A 151 -31.01 24.85 15.35
CA GLU A 151 -30.95 25.17 16.78
C GLU A 151 -31.32 23.95 17.65
N LYS A 152 -32.31 23.16 17.22
CA LYS A 152 -32.70 21.92 17.91
C LYS A 152 -31.58 20.89 17.89
N ARG A 153 -30.88 20.73 16.76
CA ARG A 153 -29.74 19.81 16.65
C ARG A 153 -28.59 20.26 17.53
N ALA A 154 -28.24 21.56 17.47
CA ALA A 154 -27.22 22.14 18.32
C ALA A 154 -27.51 21.93 19.82
N ALA A 155 -28.75 22.20 20.23
CA ALA A 155 -29.17 22.00 21.62
C ALA A 155 -29.17 20.51 22.01
N LEU A 156 -29.53 19.62 21.09
CA LEU A 156 -29.49 18.18 21.33
C LEU A 156 -28.05 17.68 21.52
N THR A 157 -27.11 18.13 20.68
CA THR A 157 -25.68 17.82 20.82
C THR A 157 -25.12 18.35 22.14
N ALA A 158 -25.42 19.60 22.49
CA ALA A 158 -25.03 20.20 23.77
C ALA A 158 -25.58 19.44 24.98
N LEU A 159 -26.85 19.01 24.92
CA LEU A 159 -27.45 18.18 25.97
C LEU A 159 -26.81 16.79 26.03
N ALA A 160 -26.47 16.19 24.90
CA ALA A 160 -25.79 14.89 24.86
C ALA A 160 -24.43 14.96 25.55
N GLN A 161 -23.65 16.01 25.28
CA GLN A 161 -22.34 16.25 25.90
C GLN A 161 -22.44 16.45 27.41
N LEU A 162 -23.40 17.26 27.88
CA LEU A 162 -23.63 17.49 29.30
C LEU A 162 -24.22 16.28 30.02
N ASN A 163 -24.99 15.47 29.29
CA ASN A 163 -25.70 14.30 29.79
C ASN A 163 -26.52 14.53 31.10
N PRO A 164 -27.38 15.55 31.15
CA PRO A 164 -28.15 15.83 32.36
C PRO A 164 -29.34 14.85 32.51
N PRO A 165 -29.72 14.44 33.74
CA PRO A 165 -30.86 13.56 33.98
C PRO A 165 -32.18 14.05 33.33
N GLU A 166 -32.38 15.36 33.28
CA GLU A 166 -33.57 16.00 32.71
C GLU A 166 -33.72 15.78 31.20
N ALA A 167 -32.63 15.45 30.49
CA ALA A 167 -32.62 15.17 29.06
C ALA A 167 -32.86 13.69 28.73
N GLU A 168 -32.79 12.77 29.69
CA GLU A 168 -33.01 11.33 29.45
C GLU A 168 -34.33 11.03 28.72
N PRO A 169 -35.48 11.64 29.08
CA PRO A 169 -36.74 11.38 28.36
C PRO A 169 -36.70 11.85 26.90
N ILE A 170 -35.89 12.87 26.61
CA ILE A 170 -35.67 13.37 25.24
C ILE A 170 -34.87 12.33 24.45
N PHE A 171 -33.77 11.83 25.01
CA PHE A 171 -32.93 10.82 24.36
C PHE A 171 -33.70 9.53 24.10
N GLN A 172 -34.46 9.05 25.09
CA GLN A 172 -35.29 7.84 24.93
C GLN A 172 -36.30 8.00 23.78
N LYS A 173 -36.94 9.17 23.68
CA LYS A 173 -37.89 9.45 22.60
C LYS A 173 -37.22 9.48 21.23
N ILE A 174 -35.99 9.99 21.13
CA ILE A 174 -35.21 10.02 19.88
C ILE A 174 -34.82 8.61 19.46
N ILE A 175 -34.30 7.83 20.41
CA ILE A 175 -33.93 6.42 20.22
C ILE A 175 -35.14 5.62 19.69
N ASN A 176 -36.30 5.76 20.33
CA ASN A 176 -37.52 5.05 19.94
C ASN A 176 -38.03 5.45 18.54
N LYS A 177 -37.67 6.64 18.05
CA LYS A 177 -38.03 7.11 16.71
C LYS A 177 -37.07 6.60 15.62
N GLY A 178 -35.83 6.26 15.96
CA GLY A 178 -34.84 5.76 15.01
C GLY A 178 -34.39 6.75 13.93
N GLU A 179 -34.60 8.06 14.12
CA GLU A 179 -34.19 9.07 13.14
C GLU A 179 -32.65 9.22 13.14
N ARG A 180 -31.95 8.64 12.14
CA ARG A 180 -30.48 8.56 12.07
C ARG A 180 -29.76 9.88 12.38
N VAL A 181 -30.23 11.00 11.81
CA VAL A 181 -29.60 12.32 12.02
C VAL A 181 -29.63 12.75 13.49
N ASN A 182 -30.70 12.43 14.23
CA ASN A 182 -30.80 12.77 15.65
C ASN A 182 -30.01 11.79 16.53
N LEU A 183 -29.90 10.52 16.10
CA LEU A 183 -29.04 9.54 16.76
C LEU A 183 -27.57 9.97 16.71
N LEU A 184 -27.11 10.48 15.56
CA LEU A 184 -25.75 11.03 15.43
C LEU A 184 -25.48 12.18 16.42
N CYS A 185 -26.49 13.01 16.71
CA CYS A 185 -26.35 14.13 17.65
C CYS A 185 -26.19 13.69 19.12
N ILE A 186 -26.55 12.44 19.45
CA ILE A 186 -26.48 11.91 20.82
C ILE A 186 -25.39 10.84 20.99
N MET A 187 -24.55 10.63 19.98
CA MET A 187 -23.47 9.62 20.03
C MET A 187 -22.44 9.86 21.12
N ASP A 188 -22.17 11.13 21.41
CA ASP A 188 -21.22 11.53 22.45
C ASP A 188 -21.83 11.48 23.86
N SER A 189 -23.09 11.06 24.00
CA SER A 189 -23.74 10.96 25.31
C SER A 189 -23.21 9.80 26.12
N GLU A 190 -22.80 10.09 27.35
CA GLU A 190 -22.42 9.08 28.34
C GLU A 190 -23.61 8.60 29.20
N GLY A 191 -24.83 8.92 28.78
CA GLY A 191 -26.07 8.64 29.52
C GLY A 191 -26.45 7.17 29.55
N PRO A 192 -27.06 6.69 30.65
CA PRO A 192 -27.45 5.29 30.77
C PRO A 192 -28.43 4.85 29.67
N VAL A 193 -29.30 5.76 29.23
CA VAL A 193 -30.26 5.53 28.14
C VAL A 193 -29.55 5.28 26.80
N TYR A 194 -28.58 6.11 26.44
CA TYR A 194 -27.83 5.93 25.20
C TYR A 194 -26.85 4.76 25.30
N GLU A 195 -26.20 4.57 26.44
CA GLU A 195 -25.34 3.42 26.72
C GLU A 195 -26.10 2.10 26.52
N ALA A 196 -27.30 1.96 27.10
CA ALA A 196 -28.12 0.76 26.93
C ALA A 196 -28.49 0.52 25.45
N TYR A 197 -28.93 1.56 24.74
CA TYR A 197 -29.24 1.47 23.31
C TYR A 197 -28.01 1.09 22.47
N ARG A 198 -26.85 1.69 22.76
CA ARG A 198 -25.60 1.42 22.06
C ARG A 198 -25.16 -0.02 22.27
N GLN A 199 -25.19 -0.52 23.50
CA GLN A 199 -24.87 -1.92 23.81
C GLN A 199 -25.83 -2.88 23.11
N GLU A 200 -27.14 -2.59 23.11
CA GLU A 200 -28.14 -3.40 22.38
C GLU A 200 -27.82 -3.45 20.89
N LYS A 201 -27.55 -2.30 20.25
CA LYS A 201 -27.23 -2.23 18.81
C LYS A 201 -25.89 -2.86 18.46
N LEU A 202 -24.89 -2.69 19.31
CA LEU A 202 -23.60 -3.33 19.14
C LEU A 202 -23.73 -4.84 19.25
N GLN A 203 -24.42 -5.34 20.28
CA GLN A 203 -24.61 -6.77 20.48
C GLN A 203 -25.42 -7.40 19.33
N THR A 204 -26.60 -6.86 19.03
CA THR A 204 -27.47 -7.39 17.96
C THR A 204 -26.79 -7.31 16.60
N GLY A 205 -26.17 -6.19 16.26
CA GLY A 205 -25.48 -6.05 14.98
C GLY A 205 -24.22 -6.92 14.89
N LEU A 206 -23.52 -7.18 16.01
CA LEU A 206 -22.39 -8.11 16.06
C LEU A 206 -22.85 -9.56 15.85
N GLU A 207 -23.92 -9.98 16.52
CA GLU A 207 -24.52 -11.30 16.32
C GLU A 207 -24.97 -11.50 14.87
N ASP A 208 -25.63 -10.50 14.27
CA ASP A 208 -26.03 -10.51 12.86
C ASP A 208 -24.81 -10.56 11.92
N LEU A 209 -23.78 -9.76 12.21
CA LEU A 209 -22.55 -9.73 11.42
C LEU A 209 -21.84 -11.08 11.49
N LEU A 210 -21.68 -11.66 12.67
CA LEU A 210 -21.02 -12.95 12.87
C LEU A 210 -21.82 -14.09 12.21
N THR A 211 -23.14 -14.07 12.32
CA THR A 211 -24.02 -15.06 11.68
C THR A 211 -23.92 -14.99 10.16
N TYR A 212 -24.05 -13.79 9.59
CA TYR A 212 -23.90 -13.59 8.14
C TYR A 212 -22.48 -13.97 7.69
N ALA A 213 -21.48 -13.62 8.48
CA ALA A 213 -20.07 -13.87 8.19
C ALA A 213 -19.69 -15.36 8.13
N GLN A 214 -20.50 -16.25 8.70
CA GLN A 214 -20.31 -17.71 8.69
C GLN A 214 -20.92 -18.39 7.45
N LEU A 215 -21.69 -17.67 6.62
CA LEU A 215 -22.29 -18.25 5.41
C LEU A 215 -21.21 -18.53 4.34
N PRO A 216 -21.24 -19.67 3.62
CA PRO A 216 -20.24 -20.02 2.62
C PRO A 216 -20.12 -19.03 1.45
N ASP A 217 -21.20 -18.31 1.18
CA ASP A 217 -21.40 -17.38 0.07
C ASP A 217 -21.55 -15.91 0.52
N ALA A 218 -21.21 -15.61 1.78
CA ALA A 218 -21.32 -14.26 2.34
C ALA A 218 -20.56 -13.23 1.49
N ASP A 219 -21.24 -12.15 1.09
CA ASP A 219 -20.63 -11.08 0.30
C ASP A 219 -19.72 -10.20 1.17
N SER A 220 -18.47 -10.07 0.74
CA SER A 220 -17.44 -9.24 1.35
C SER A 220 -17.83 -7.76 1.48
N GLU A 221 -18.53 -7.22 0.49
CA GLU A 221 -18.95 -5.83 0.50
C GLU A 221 -20.06 -5.60 1.52
N GLU A 222 -21.01 -6.54 1.63
CA GLU A 222 -22.06 -6.51 2.63
C GLU A 222 -21.50 -6.65 4.06
N ILE A 223 -20.53 -7.54 4.30
CA ILE A 223 -19.85 -7.66 5.60
C ILE A 223 -19.16 -6.34 5.96
N CYS A 224 -18.44 -5.75 5.01
CA CYS A 224 -17.82 -4.44 5.21
C CYS A 224 -18.86 -3.38 5.56
N GLY A 225 -19.98 -3.34 4.84
CA GLY A 225 -21.07 -2.40 5.07
C GLY A 225 -21.68 -2.54 6.46
N LYS A 226 -21.94 -3.77 6.90
CA LYS A 226 -22.45 -4.09 8.24
C LYS A 226 -21.45 -3.68 9.33
N TYR A 227 -20.16 -4.00 9.16
CA TYR A 227 -19.11 -3.57 10.08
C TYR A 227 -18.99 -2.04 10.16
N HIS A 228 -19.03 -1.34 9.04
CA HIS A 228 -19.00 0.14 9.01
C HIS A 228 -20.24 0.74 9.69
N SER A 229 -21.40 0.09 9.58
CA SER A 229 -22.61 0.52 10.27
C SER A 229 -22.52 0.31 11.79
N LEU A 230 -21.87 -0.77 12.23
CA LEU A 230 -21.55 -0.99 13.64
C LEU A 230 -20.55 0.02 14.19
N ARG A 231 -19.69 0.56 13.32
CA ARG A 231 -18.61 1.46 13.72
C ARG A 231 -19.11 2.71 14.45
N GLU A 232 -20.29 3.19 14.06
CA GLU A 232 -20.96 4.34 14.69
C GLU A 232 -21.32 4.06 16.17
N TYR A 233 -21.39 2.80 16.61
CA TYR A 233 -21.76 2.46 17.99
C TYR A 233 -20.57 2.14 18.90
N PHE A 234 -19.32 2.23 18.43
CA PHE A 234 -18.17 2.09 19.32
C PHE A 234 -17.89 3.40 20.06
N ARG A 235 -17.81 3.32 21.39
CA ARG A 235 -17.48 4.49 22.22
C ARG A 235 -15.99 4.68 22.32
N TYR A 236 -15.27 3.59 22.55
CA TYR A 236 -13.82 3.62 22.66
C TYR A 236 -13.19 2.88 21.51
N LYS A 237 -12.03 3.41 21.09
CA LYS A 237 -11.20 2.76 20.09
C LYS A 237 -10.92 1.31 20.48
N THR A 238 -10.57 1.02 21.74
CA THR A 238 -10.26 -0.34 22.21
C THR A 238 -11.41 -1.33 22.06
N GLU A 239 -12.67 -0.91 22.21
CA GLU A 239 -13.85 -1.78 22.00
C GLU A 239 -13.98 -2.17 20.51
N GLU A 240 -13.80 -1.19 19.61
CA GLU A 240 -13.78 -1.39 18.17
C GLU A 240 -12.67 -2.38 17.76
N GLU A 241 -11.50 -2.27 18.40
CA GLU A 241 -10.31 -3.10 18.18
C GLU A 241 -10.53 -4.55 18.62
N GLU A 242 -11.06 -4.76 19.82
CA GLU A 242 -11.34 -6.10 20.35
C GLU A 242 -12.40 -6.83 19.51
N ILE A 243 -13.46 -6.14 19.12
CA ILE A 243 -14.53 -6.72 18.30
C ILE A 243 -14.03 -7.00 16.88
N PHE A 244 -13.21 -6.12 16.31
CA PHE A 244 -12.55 -6.39 15.04
C PHE A 244 -11.68 -7.66 15.11
N LEU A 245 -10.88 -7.81 16.17
CA LEU A 245 -10.08 -9.02 16.40
C LEU A 245 -10.97 -10.27 16.55
N GLN A 246 -12.12 -10.19 17.21
CA GLN A 246 -13.06 -11.31 17.32
C GLN A 246 -13.64 -11.72 15.96
N ILE A 247 -14.04 -10.77 15.12
CA ILE A 247 -14.54 -11.04 13.75
C ILE A 247 -13.48 -11.78 12.94
N VAL A 248 -12.22 -11.38 13.08
CA VAL A 248 -11.11 -11.98 12.35
C VAL A 248 -10.76 -13.37 12.90
N ARG A 249 -10.65 -13.51 14.23
CA ARG A 249 -10.35 -14.78 14.90
C ARG A 249 -11.44 -15.83 14.69
N GLY A 250 -12.71 -15.40 14.69
CA GLY A 250 -13.86 -16.25 14.40
C GLY A 250 -13.89 -16.82 12.97
N ARG A 251 -13.00 -16.34 12.08
CA ARG A 251 -12.89 -16.73 10.66
C ARG A 251 -11.68 -17.58 10.32
N LEU A 252 -11.01 -18.21 11.29
CA LEU A 252 -10.05 -19.28 11.01
C LEU A 252 -10.75 -20.58 10.52
N HIS A 253 -11.74 -20.47 9.63
CA HIS A 253 -12.04 -21.58 8.74
C HIS A 253 -11.13 -21.43 7.51
N PRO A 254 -10.22 -22.38 7.24
CA PRO A 254 -9.15 -22.26 6.24
C PRO A 254 -9.62 -22.09 4.78
N THR A 255 -10.93 -22.06 4.52
CA THR A 255 -11.53 -21.97 3.19
C THR A 255 -12.07 -20.59 2.84
N VAL A 256 -12.17 -19.66 3.80
CA VAL A 256 -12.77 -18.33 3.57
C VAL A 256 -11.69 -17.35 3.13
N ASN A 257 -11.44 -17.36 1.82
CA ASN A 257 -10.81 -16.33 0.96
C ASN A 257 -9.91 -15.29 1.68
N SER A 258 -8.59 -15.51 1.68
CA SER A 258 -7.55 -14.62 2.23
C SER A 258 -7.61 -13.18 1.72
N ASN A 259 -8.15 -12.95 0.53
CA ASN A 259 -8.35 -11.61 -0.04
C ASN A 259 -9.44 -10.80 0.70
N MET A 260 -10.47 -11.47 1.22
CA MET A 260 -11.58 -10.83 1.93
C MET A 260 -11.13 -10.28 3.29
N ASN A 261 -10.31 -11.05 4.01
CA ASN A 261 -9.74 -10.59 5.27
C ASN A 261 -8.85 -9.37 5.02
N ALA A 262 -7.97 -9.43 4.02
CA ALA A 262 -7.08 -8.31 3.73
C ALA A 262 -7.76 -7.00 3.34
N ALA A 263 -8.86 -7.04 2.58
CA ALA A 263 -9.63 -5.84 2.24
C ALA A 263 -10.32 -5.22 3.47
N LEU A 264 -10.86 -6.06 4.37
CA LEU A 264 -11.44 -5.60 5.65
C LEU A 264 -10.36 -4.96 6.53
N TRP A 265 -9.21 -5.62 6.65
CA TRP A 265 -8.06 -5.15 7.42
C TRP A 265 -7.49 -3.86 6.86
N TYR A 266 -7.33 -3.74 5.54
CA TYR A 266 -6.88 -2.50 4.91
C TYR A 266 -7.82 -1.34 5.23
N ARG A 267 -9.12 -1.51 4.96
CA ARG A 267 -10.14 -0.47 5.21
C ARG A 267 -10.19 -0.07 6.68
N TYR A 268 -9.96 -1.02 7.58
CA TYR A 268 -9.97 -0.79 9.02
C TYR A 268 -8.69 -0.12 9.55
N MET A 269 -7.52 -0.50 9.02
CA MET A 269 -6.22 0.07 9.41
C MET A 269 -6.02 1.50 8.88
N ARG A 270 -6.71 1.89 7.80
CA ARG A 270 -6.61 3.22 7.22
C ARG A 270 -6.93 4.31 8.24
N GLY A 271 -5.96 5.18 8.52
CA GLY A 271 -6.09 6.30 9.46
C GLY A 271 -5.99 5.91 10.95
N LYS A 272 -5.60 4.68 11.28
CA LYS A 272 -5.34 4.26 12.66
C LYS A 272 -3.88 4.55 13.07
N SER A 273 -3.65 4.76 14.37
CA SER A 273 -2.32 5.07 14.92
C SER A 273 -1.33 3.92 14.76
N ARG A 274 -0.04 4.26 14.64
CA ARG A 274 1.08 3.30 14.63
C ARG A 274 1.00 2.26 15.75
N SER A 275 0.83 2.72 16.98
CA SER A 275 0.72 1.87 18.17
C SER A 275 -0.35 0.79 18.07
N PHE A 276 -1.44 1.07 17.34
CA PHE A 276 -2.52 0.12 17.15
C PHE A 276 -2.16 -0.96 16.14
N ILE A 277 -1.57 -0.57 15.03
CA ILE A 277 -1.07 -1.51 14.02
C ILE A 277 -0.02 -2.44 14.65
N GLU A 278 0.85 -1.90 15.52
CA GLU A 278 1.81 -2.71 16.31
C GLU A 278 1.11 -3.67 17.29
N HIS A 279 0.02 -3.25 17.92
CA HIS A 279 -0.77 -4.12 18.80
C HIS A 279 -1.44 -5.26 18.05
N LEU A 280 -2.08 -4.96 16.90
CA LEU A 280 -2.67 -5.96 16.02
C LEU A 280 -1.62 -6.95 15.49
N TYR A 281 -0.43 -6.46 15.16
CA TYR A 281 0.67 -7.31 14.70
C TYR A 281 1.11 -8.28 15.80
N LYS A 282 1.20 -7.82 17.05
CA LYS A 282 1.52 -8.70 18.18
C LYS A 282 0.43 -9.73 18.43
N ALA A 283 -0.83 -9.37 18.19
CA ALA A 283 -1.98 -10.25 18.41
C ALA A 283 -2.10 -11.31 17.31
N GLU A 284 -1.92 -10.93 16.04
CA GLU A 284 -2.11 -11.78 14.86
C GLU A 284 -1.06 -11.48 13.76
N PRO A 285 0.23 -11.81 13.99
CA PRO A 285 1.34 -11.38 13.14
C PRO A 285 1.26 -11.95 11.72
N GLU A 286 0.75 -13.18 11.63
CA GLU A 286 0.59 -13.91 10.38
C GLU A 286 -0.38 -13.19 9.45
N LEU A 287 -1.58 -12.92 9.96
CA LEU A 287 -2.66 -12.34 9.19
C LEU A 287 -2.40 -10.88 8.84
N LEU A 288 -1.75 -10.11 9.73
CA LEU A 288 -1.31 -8.76 9.41
C LEU A 288 -0.23 -8.74 8.32
N GLY A 289 0.62 -9.78 8.27
CA GLY A 289 1.57 -9.99 7.18
C GLY A 289 0.89 -10.16 5.81
N VAL A 290 -0.18 -10.95 5.75
CA VAL A 290 -1.04 -11.12 4.56
C VAL A 290 -1.68 -9.79 4.16
N CYS A 291 -2.25 -9.08 5.13
CA CYS A 291 -2.91 -7.80 4.89
C CYS A 291 -1.92 -6.76 4.38
N HIS A 292 -0.72 -6.66 4.98
CA HIS A 292 0.35 -5.77 4.51
C HIS A 292 0.73 -6.02 3.06
N ALA A 293 0.94 -7.29 2.71
CA ALA A 293 1.25 -7.67 1.34
C ALA A 293 0.16 -7.18 0.39
N LEU A 294 -1.11 -7.33 0.77
CA LEU A 294 -2.27 -6.92 -0.04
C LEU A 294 -2.55 -5.39 -0.04
N CYS A 295 -2.29 -4.68 1.06
CA CYS A 295 -2.46 -3.22 1.20
C CYS A 295 -1.47 -2.45 0.31
N LYS A 296 -0.24 -2.99 0.13
CA LYS A 296 0.79 -2.41 -0.74
C LYS A 296 0.36 -2.32 -2.22
N PHE A 297 -0.75 -2.97 -2.60
CA PHE A 297 -1.27 -3.00 -3.99
C PHE A 297 -2.49 -2.12 -4.25
N SER A 298 -3.14 -1.59 -3.21
CA SER A 298 -4.07 -0.49 -3.42
C SER A 298 -3.25 0.79 -3.41
N ASP A 299 -3.22 1.53 -4.53
CA ASP A 299 -2.50 2.80 -4.73
C ASP A 299 -2.98 3.96 -3.82
N GLN A 300 -3.38 3.68 -2.59
CA GLN A 300 -3.95 4.64 -1.66
C GLN A 300 -3.29 4.49 -0.28
N THR A 301 -2.56 5.55 0.08
CA THR A 301 -2.08 5.96 1.42
C THR A 301 -0.69 5.47 1.90
N GLU A 302 0.21 6.43 2.10
CA GLU A 302 1.61 6.29 2.58
C GLU A 302 1.72 5.94 4.08
N ASP A 303 0.73 6.30 4.91
CA ASP A 303 0.85 6.24 6.38
C ASP A 303 0.85 4.82 6.97
N CYS A 304 0.10 3.88 6.37
CA CYS A 304 0.08 2.49 6.84
C CYS A 304 1.36 1.73 6.44
N TYR A 305 2.08 2.21 5.43
CA TYR A 305 3.26 1.57 4.86
C TYR A 305 4.49 1.70 5.76
N GLU A 306 4.77 2.90 6.29
CA GLU A 306 5.96 3.14 7.12
C GLU A 306 5.95 2.34 8.43
N VAL A 307 4.77 2.23 9.06
CA VAL A 307 4.59 1.48 10.31
C VAL A 307 4.81 -0.01 10.09
N MET A 308 4.25 -0.56 9.01
CA MET A 308 4.34 -1.98 8.70
C MET A 308 5.72 -2.39 8.19
N ALA A 309 6.40 -1.50 7.46
CA ALA A 309 7.80 -1.68 7.07
C ALA A 309 8.70 -1.82 8.31
N GLY A 310 8.50 -0.98 9.34
CA GLY A 310 9.22 -1.07 10.62
C GLY A 310 8.94 -2.35 11.41
N LEU A 311 7.70 -2.84 11.41
CA LEU A 311 7.29 -4.08 12.09
C LEU A 311 7.78 -5.35 11.40
N SER A 312 7.76 -5.39 10.06
CA SER A 312 8.27 -6.52 9.27
C SER A 312 9.77 -6.76 9.48
N ALA A 313 10.52 -5.71 9.82
CA ALA A 313 11.94 -5.80 10.15
C ALA A 313 12.21 -6.49 11.50
N LEU A 314 11.26 -6.43 12.44
CA LEU A 314 11.46 -6.89 13.83
C LEU A 314 11.16 -8.38 14.04
N GLN A 315 10.32 -9.03 13.21
CA GLN A 315 9.97 -10.45 13.36
C GLN A 315 9.82 -11.19 12.00
N ARG A 316 10.89 -11.14 11.20
CA ARG A 316 11.01 -11.69 9.82
C ARG A 316 10.64 -13.17 9.65
N VAL A 317 10.70 -14.00 10.69
CA VAL A 317 10.54 -15.46 10.59
C VAL A 317 9.07 -15.88 10.48
N ASP A 318 8.17 -15.24 11.22
CA ASP A 318 6.75 -15.61 11.21
C ASP A 318 6.03 -15.02 9.99
N PHE A 319 6.46 -13.84 9.52
CA PHE A 319 6.05 -13.29 8.21
C PHE A 319 6.35 -14.25 7.04
N LEU A 320 7.52 -14.90 7.05
CA LEU A 320 7.93 -15.87 6.03
C LEU A 320 7.13 -17.17 6.08
N LYS A 321 6.76 -17.65 7.28
CA LYS A 321 5.90 -18.84 7.43
C LYS A 321 4.50 -18.60 6.85
N THR A 322 3.94 -17.42 7.09
CA THR A 322 2.59 -17.07 6.61
C THR A 322 2.54 -16.87 5.10
N LEU A 323 3.58 -16.27 4.51
CA LEU A 323 3.73 -16.19 3.05
C LEU A 323 3.83 -17.58 2.41
N GLY A 324 4.59 -18.50 3.02
CA GLY A 324 4.68 -19.89 2.55
C GLY A 324 3.36 -20.67 2.63
N LEU A 325 2.48 -20.35 3.58
CA LEU A 325 1.14 -20.96 3.69
C LEU A 325 0.14 -20.42 2.64
N LEU A 326 0.32 -19.19 2.15
CA LEU A 326 -0.52 -18.59 1.12
C LEU A 326 -0.18 -19.05 -0.31
N GLU A 327 1.06 -19.47 -0.56
CA GLU A 327 1.54 -19.87 -1.90
C GLU A 327 1.04 -21.26 -2.36
N TYR A 328 0.38 -22.03 -1.49
CA TYR A 328 -0.30 -23.27 -1.89
C TYR A 328 -1.69 -23.07 -2.50
N ALA A 329 -2.16 -21.83 -2.67
CA ALA A 329 -3.44 -21.54 -3.31
C ALA A 329 -3.29 -21.53 -4.85
N PRO A 330 -3.91 -22.47 -5.60
CA PRO A 330 -3.76 -22.61 -7.06
C PRO A 330 -4.36 -21.46 -7.90
N TYR A 331 -4.83 -20.38 -7.28
CA TYR A 331 -5.56 -19.29 -7.94
C TYR A 331 -4.75 -17.98 -8.13
N MET A 332 -3.49 -17.92 -7.70
CA MET A 332 -2.67 -16.68 -7.69
C MET A 332 -1.90 -16.41 -9.00
N GLY A 333 -2.48 -16.75 -10.15
CA GLY A 333 -1.74 -16.99 -11.40
C GLY A 333 -1.42 -15.80 -12.33
N LYS A 334 -1.47 -14.51 -11.93
CA LYS A 334 -1.19 -13.45 -12.94
C LYS A 334 -0.68 -12.06 -12.51
N TYR A 335 -0.73 -11.64 -11.24
CA TYR A 335 -0.57 -10.21 -10.90
C TYR A 335 0.67 -9.82 -10.07
N HIS A 336 1.67 -10.67 -9.93
CA HIS A 336 2.66 -10.49 -8.86
C HIS A 336 4.14 -10.50 -9.27
N THR A 337 4.48 -10.11 -10.50
CA THR A 337 5.88 -9.90 -10.91
C THR A 337 6.60 -8.82 -10.10
N ASP A 338 5.87 -7.83 -9.58
CA ASP A 338 6.47 -6.63 -8.96
C ASP A 338 6.75 -6.80 -7.44
N LEU A 339 6.20 -7.85 -6.82
CA LEU A 339 6.35 -8.19 -5.39
C LEU A 339 7.81 -8.35 -4.94
N PHE A 340 8.66 -8.79 -5.87
CA PHE A 340 10.06 -9.13 -5.60
C PHE A 340 11.02 -8.01 -5.95
N GLU A 341 10.61 -6.93 -6.64
CA GLU A 341 11.56 -5.89 -7.06
C GLU A 341 11.88 -4.88 -5.94
N ALA A 342 11.11 -4.86 -4.85
CA ALA A 342 11.27 -3.89 -3.77
C ALA A 342 11.58 -4.52 -2.38
N CYS A 343 12.88 -4.61 -2.06
CA CYS A 343 13.45 -4.25 -0.74
C CYS A 343 12.94 -4.98 0.52
N LEU A 344 13.16 -6.29 0.68
CA LEU A 344 12.94 -6.95 1.99
C LEU A 344 14.22 -7.43 2.70
N PHE A 345 15.33 -7.60 1.97
CA PHE A 345 16.53 -8.22 2.54
C PHE A 345 17.80 -7.51 2.09
N GLU A 346 18.63 -7.09 3.06
CA GLU A 346 20.03 -6.71 2.82
C GLU A 346 20.88 -7.93 2.40
N THR A 347 20.51 -9.12 2.90
CA THR A 347 21.09 -10.42 2.52
C THR A 347 20.01 -11.48 2.34
N LEU A 348 20.06 -12.29 1.27
CA LEU A 348 19.09 -13.36 0.99
C LEU A 348 19.09 -14.43 2.10
N PRO A 349 17.97 -14.67 2.81
CA PRO A 349 17.91 -15.74 3.81
C PRO A 349 18.08 -17.13 3.16
N GLU A 350 18.85 -18.02 3.77
CA GLU A 350 19.11 -19.37 3.22
C GLU A 350 17.83 -20.19 3.10
N LYS A 351 17.01 -20.16 4.15
CA LYS A 351 15.70 -20.82 4.19
C LYS A 351 14.76 -20.38 3.06
N PHE A 352 14.93 -19.16 2.55
CA PHE A 352 14.13 -18.66 1.44
C PHE A 352 14.59 -19.26 0.10
N LEU A 353 15.90 -19.39 -0.11
CA LEU A 353 16.44 -20.10 -1.26
C LEU A 353 16.12 -21.60 -1.20
N ASP A 354 16.18 -22.20 -0.01
CA ASP A 354 15.81 -23.59 0.20
C ASP A 354 14.33 -23.83 -0.11
N PHE A 355 13.46 -22.90 0.30
CA PHE A 355 12.03 -22.94 -0.02
C PHE A 355 11.77 -22.82 -1.53
N LEU A 356 12.40 -21.86 -2.22
CA LEU A 356 12.27 -21.75 -3.68
C LEU A 356 12.79 -23.00 -4.42
N CYS A 357 13.70 -23.73 -3.77
CA CYS A 357 14.29 -24.96 -4.30
C CYS A 357 13.66 -26.25 -3.76
N ASP A 358 12.56 -26.15 -3.01
CA ASP A 358 11.86 -27.31 -2.47
C ASP A 358 11.27 -28.11 -3.63
N ASP A 359 11.56 -29.40 -3.65
CA ASP A 359 11.11 -30.39 -4.63
C ASP A 359 10.26 -31.49 -3.99
N SER A 360 9.94 -31.38 -2.70
CA SER A 360 9.16 -32.38 -1.96
C SER A 360 7.78 -32.62 -2.56
N TYR A 361 7.25 -31.65 -3.33
CA TYR A 361 5.97 -31.74 -4.03
C TYR A 361 6.09 -32.33 -5.46
N TRP A 362 7.29 -32.64 -5.94
CA TRP A 362 7.52 -33.19 -7.27
C TRP A 362 7.35 -34.70 -7.22
N LYS A 363 6.11 -35.17 -7.39
CA LYS A 363 5.87 -36.61 -7.54
C LYS A 363 6.43 -37.07 -8.89
N PRO A 364 7.13 -38.23 -8.98
CA PRO A 364 7.60 -38.74 -10.27
C PRO A 364 6.44 -38.97 -11.25
N THR A 365 6.51 -38.27 -12.38
CA THR A 365 5.80 -38.50 -13.65
C THR A 365 4.46 -39.27 -13.58
N ILE A 366 3.35 -38.53 -13.53
CA ILE A 366 2.08 -38.98 -14.13
C ILE A 366 2.00 -38.31 -15.52
N PRO A 367 2.08 -39.08 -16.63
CA PRO A 367 1.83 -38.52 -17.95
C PRO A 367 0.38 -38.02 -18.04
N ASN A 368 0.20 -36.76 -18.47
CA ASN A 368 -1.09 -36.14 -18.84
C ASN A 368 -2.15 -36.01 -17.73
N SER A 369 -1.77 -35.58 -16.51
CA SER A 369 -2.72 -35.15 -15.49
C SER A 369 -2.73 -33.63 -15.29
N ASP A 370 -3.84 -33.06 -14.82
CA ASP A 370 -3.92 -31.66 -14.38
C ASP A 370 -2.88 -31.36 -13.27
N GLU A 371 -2.54 -32.35 -12.45
CA GLU A 371 -1.48 -32.26 -11.45
C GLU A 371 -0.12 -31.96 -12.07
N ARG A 372 0.20 -32.54 -13.25
CA ARG A 372 1.44 -32.23 -13.97
C ARG A 372 1.49 -30.76 -14.37
N LEU A 373 0.37 -30.19 -14.81
CA LEU A 373 0.29 -28.78 -15.20
C LEU A 373 0.47 -27.86 -13.99
N VAL A 374 -0.10 -28.23 -12.83
CA VAL A 374 0.10 -27.52 -11.56
C VAL A 374 1.59 -27.52 -11.17
N VAL A 375 2.27 -28.67 -11.24
CA VAL A 375 3.70 -28.76 -10.94
C VAL A 375 4.54 -27.96 -11.95
N LEU A 376 4.24 -28.03 -13.25
CA LEU A 376 4.93 -27.21 -14.26
C LEU A 376 4.77 -25.71 -14.01
N ASN A 377 3.57 -25.26 -13.62
CA ASN A 377 3.32 -23.86 -13.28
C ASN A 377 4.08 -23.45 -12.01
N ALA A 378 4.14 -24.31 -11.00
CA ALA A 378 4.92 -24.07 -9.79
C ALA A 378 6.42 -23.95 -10.11
N VAL A 379 6.98 -24.91 -10.86
CA VAL A 379 8.38 -24.86 -11.31
C VAL A 379 8.68 -23.59 -12.12
N ASN A 380 7.78 -23.22 -13.03
CA ASN A 380 7.93 -22.00 -13.83
C ASN A 380 7.91 -20.74 -12.97
N THR A 381 7.05 -20.70 -11.95
CA THR A 381 6.97 -19.60 -11.01
C THR A 381 8.26 -19.49 -10.20
N CYS A 382 8.74 -20.59 -9.62
CA CYS A 382 10.01 -20.63 -8.88
C CYS A 382 11.19 -20.18 -9.75
N CYS A 383 11.30 -20.67 -10.98
CA CYS A 383 12.34 -20.24 -11.92
C CYS A 383 12.26 -18.74 -12.25
N TRP A 384 11.06 -18.21 -12.51
CA TRP A 384 10.89 -16.78 -12.73
C TRP A 384 11.35 -15.95 -11.52
N ARG A 385 11.03 -16.39 -10.30
CA ARG A 385 11.48 -15.70 -9.07
C ARG A 385 12.99 -15.74 -8.94
N LEU A 386 13.58 -16.90 -9.17
CA LEU A 386 15.01 -17.10 -9.19
C LEU A 386 15.69 -16.15 -10.19
N ILE A 387 15.20 -16.03 -11.43
CA ILE A 387 15.70 -15.07 -12.44
C ILE A 387 15.57 -13.63 -11.96
N GLN A 388 14.41 -13.25 -11.43
CA GLN A 388 14.17 -11.89 -10.92
C GLN A 388 15.12 -11.51 -9.79
N LEU A 389 15.44 -12.45 -8.90
CA LEU A 389 16.46 -12.24 -7.88
C LEU A 389 17.81 -11.95 -8.51
N GLY A 390 18.23 -12.74 -9.51
CA GLY A 390 19.55 -12.57 -10.14
C GLY A 390 19.69 -11.33 -11.01
N ALA A 391 18.58 -10.80 -11.52
CA ALA A 391 18.55 -9.54 -12.25
C ALA A 391 18.81 -8.30 -11.37
N ARG A 392 18.87 -8.46 -10.03
CA ARG A 392 19.09 -7.34 -9.11
C ARG A 392 20.52 -6.81 -9.20
N LYS A 393 20.61 -5.51 -9.52
CA LYS A 393 21.87 -4.77 -9.66
C LYS A 393 22.75 -4.77 -8.39
N TYR A 394 22.16 -4.93 -7.20
CA TYR A 394 22.83 -4.74 -5.90
C TYR A 394 22.73 -5.94 -4.95
N LEU A 395 22.75 -7.17 -5.47
CA LEU A 395 22.97 -8.35 -4.61
C LEU A 395 24.41 -8.36 -4.07
N PRO A 396 24.64 -8.53 -2.76
CA PRO A 396 25.95 -8.81 -2.20
C PRO A 396 26.61 -10.01 -2.90
N GLU A 397 27.93 -9.99 -3.06
CA GLU A 397 28.67 -11.03 -3.80
C GLU A 397 28.40 -12.45 -3.27
N GLY A 398 28.41 -12.62 -1.94
CA GLY A 398 28.08 -13.91 -1.31
C GLY A 398 26.65 -14.39 -1.55
N ASP A 399 25.71 -13.48 -1.80
CA ASP A 399 24.33 -13.86 -2.15
C ASP A 399 24.17 -14.22 -3.63
N ARG A 400 25.02 -13.67 -4.51
CA ARG A 400 25.05 -14.07 -5.92
C ARG A 400 25.50 -15.52 -6.05
N GLU A 401 26.54 -15.91 -5.32
CA GLU A 401 27.02 -17.30 -5.30
C GLU A 401 25.96 -18.26 -4.75
N ARG A 402 25.31 -17.88 -3.63
CA ARG A 402 24.24 -18.69 -3.02
C ARG A 402 23.02 -18.81 -3.94
N LEU A 403 22.65 -17.73 -4.61
CA LEU A 403 21.58 -17.74 -5.61
C LEU A 403 21.94 -18.59 -6.83
N GLN A 404 23.19 -18.51 -7.31
CA GLN A 404 23.68 -19.35 -8.41
C GLN A 404 23.67 -20.83 -8.02
N ALA A 405 24.08 -21.18 -6.80
CA ALA A 405 23.99 -22.54 -6.29
C ALA A 405 22.52 -23.01 -6.18
N ALA A 406 21.60 -22.13 -5.79
CA ALA A 406 20.17 -22.42 -5.77
C ALA A 406 19.61 -22.65 -7.19
N TRP A 407 19.99 -21.82 -8.16
CA TRP A 407 19.68 -21.99 -9.58
C TRP A 407 20.14 -23.33 -10.11
N GLU A 408 21.40 -23.69 -9.86
CA GLU A 408 22.00 -24.96 -10.26
C GLU A 408 21.21 -26.15 -9.68
N ARG A 409 20.98 -26.16 -8.36
CA ARG A 409 20.23 -27.23 -7.70
C ARG A 409 18.81 -27.37 -8.22
N PHE A 410 18.09 -26.26 -8.39
CA PHE A 410 16.69 -26.28 -8.79
C PHE A 410 16.51 -26.76 -10.23
N VAL A 411 17.32 -26.24 -11.15
CA VAL A 411 17.26 -26.60 -12.56
C VAL A 411 17.64 -28.07 -12.78
N VAL A 412 18.71 -28.56 -12.13
CA VAL A 412 19.12 -29.96 -12.17
C VAL A 412 17.97 -30.88 -11.77
N LYS A 413 17.38 -30.63 -10.60
CA LYS A 413 16.25 -31.44 -10.14
C LYS A 413 15.09 -31.37 -11.14
N ALA A 414 14.79 -30.20 -11.71
CA ALA A 414 13.64 -30.03 -12.61
C ALA A 414 13.83 -30.83 -13.91
N VAL A 415 15.08 -30.96 -14.36
CA VAL A 415 15.48 -31.82 -15.48
C VAL A 415 15.32 -33.28 -15.11
N GLU A 416 15.87 -33.70 -13.97
CA GLU A 416 15.79 -35.09 -13.48
C GLU A 416 14.34 -35.56 -13.31
N ALA A 417 13.46 -34.68 -12.83
CA ALA A 417 12.05 -34.97 -12.61
C ALA A 417 11.16 -34.81 -13.86
N GLY A 418 11.70 -34.30 -14.99
CA GLY A 418 10.96 -34.11 -16.23
C GLY A 418 9.95 -32.94 -16.22
N TYR A 419 10.19 -31.92 -15.37
CA TYR A 419 9.37 -30.72 -15.19
C TYR A 419 10.02 -29.46 -15.75
N MET A 420 10.79 -29.58 -16.81
CA MET A 420 11.49 -28.46 -17.43
C MET A 420 10.55 -27.50 -18.16
N VAL A 421 10.73 -26.21 -17.90
CA VAL A 421 9.93 -25.08 -18.41
C VAL A 421 10.83 -23.99 -18.98
N ASP A 422 10.28 -23.07 -19.77
CA ASP A 422 11.03 -21.98 -20.43
C ASP A 422 11.92 -21.17 -19.48
N SER A 423 11.46 -20.97 -18.25
CA SER A 423 12.23 -20.23 -17.25
C SER A 423 13.47 -20.98 -16.76
N CYS A 424 13.44 -22.33 -16.70
CA CYS A 424 14.66 -23.11 -16.46
C CYS A 424 15.69 -22.85 -17.56
N MET A 425 15.23 -22.73 -18.81
CA MET A 425 16.08 -22.50 -19.99
C MET A 425 16.75 -21.14 -19.93
N ARG A 426 16.03 -20.13 -19.44
CA ARG A 426 16.58 -18.79 -19.24
C ARG A 426 17.66 -18.78 -18.16
N ILE A 427 17.44 -19.47 -17.04
CA ILE A 427 18.47 -19.65 -15.99
C ILE A 427 19.72 -20.32 -16.57
N ILE A 428 19.56 -21.39 -17.35
CA ILE A 428 20.68 -22.10 -18.00
C ILE A 428 21.45 -21.19 -18.96
N LYS A 429 20.73 -20.37 -19.74
CA LYS A 429 21.34 -19.41 -20.68
C LYS A 429 22.16 -18.34 -19.95
N GLU A 430 21.63 -17.83 -18.84
CA GLU A 430 22.29 -16.81 -18.02
C GLU A 430 23.45 -17.41 -17.19
N ASN A 431 23.47 -18.75 -16.98
CA ASN A 431 24.47 -19.44 -16.17
C ASN A 431 25.00 -20.72 -16.86
N PRO A 432 25.91 -20.56 -17.84
CA PRO A 432 26.43 -21.69 -18.60
C PRO A 432 27.17 -22.74 -17.76
N SER A 433 27.60 -22.41 -16.53
CA SER A 433 28.24 -23.34 -15.58
C SER A 433 27.34 -24.53 -15.25
N ILE A 434 26.02 -24.35 -15.23
CA ILE A 434 25.01 -25.40 -15.01
C ILE A 434 25.21 -26.54 -16.02
N VAL A 435 25.61 -26.21 -17.26
CA VAL A 435 25.75 -27.17 -18.38
C VAL A 435 27.12 -27.84 -18.42
N GLN A 436 28.08 -27.39 -17.59
CA GLN A 436 29.45 -27.93 -17.59
C GLN A 436 29.61 -29.17 -16.68
N GLY A 437 28.58 -29.53 -15.90
CA GLY A 437 28.56 -30.67 -14.97
C GLY A 437 28.14 -32.03 -15.56
N ARG A 438 27.96 -33.03 -14.69
CA ARG A 438 27.65 -34.44 -15.00
C ARG A 438 26.38 -34.66 -15.85
N GLU A 439 25.49 -33.68 -15.92
CA GLU A 439 24.19 -33.77 -16.59
C GLU A 439 24.13 -33.09 -17.96
N LYS A 440 25.29 -32.67 -18.50
CA LYS A 440 25.41 -32.04 -19.83
C LYS A 440 24.61 -32.78 -20.90
N GLY A 441 24.61 -34.11 -20.89
CA GLY A 441 23.87 -34.93 -21.85
C GLY A 441 22.35 -34.80 -21.72
N LEU A 442 21.80 -34.88 -20.50
CA LEU A 442 20.35 -34.79 -20.24
C LEU A 442 19.80 -33.40 -20.53
N ILE A 443 20.49 -32.36 -20.05
CA ILE A 443 20.10 -30.97 -20.28
C ILE A 443 20.16 -30.63 -21.76
N THR A 444 21.22 -31.05 -22.46
CA THR A 444 21.38 -30.81 -23.91
C THR A 444 20.33 -31.56 -24.73
N GLN A 445 20.06 -32.83 -24.40
CA GLN A 445 19.08 -33.64 -25.11
C GLN A 445 17.63 -33.16 -24.88
N TYR A 446 17.31 -32.69 -23.66
CA TYR A 446 16.01 -32.08 -23.38
C TYR A 446 15.86 -30.72 -24.07
N PHE A 447 16.90 -29.87 -24.05
CA PHE A 447 16.95 -28.59 -24.77
C PHE A 447 16.66 -28.76 -26.26
N TYR A 448 17.31 -29.78 -26.83
CA TYR A 448 17.20 -30.13 -28.22
C TYR A 448 15.79 -30.62 -28.58
N ASN A 449 15.21 -31.51 -27.76
CA ASN A 449 13.88 -32.05 -27.97
C ASN A 449 12.76 -31.01 -27.85
N MET A 450 12.80 -30.12 -26.84
CA MET A 450 11.76 -29.10 -26.64
C MET A 450 11.73 -28.05 -27.75
N ARG A 451 12.89 -27.54 -28.18
CA ARG A 451 12.97 -26.49 -29.21
C ARG A 451 12.66 -27.00 -30.62
N MET A 452 12.85 -28.29 -30.88
CA MET A 452 12.47 -28.92 -32.15
C MET A 452 10.96 -29.18 -32.25
N LEU A 453 10.26 -29.33 -31.11
CA LEU A 453 8.82 -29.55 -31.05
C LEU A 453 8.00 -28.25 -31.14
N GLU A 454 8.54 -27.11 -30.72
CA GLU A 454 7.91 -25.81 -30.92
C GLU A 454 8.02 -25.38 -32.39
N LYS A 455 6.89 -25.01 -33.01
CA LYS A 455 6.80 -24.49 -34.39
C LYS A 455 7.43 -23.10 -34.51
N LYS A 456 8.71 -22.95 -34.18
CA LYS A 456 9.48 -21.72 -34.41
C LYS A 456 9.83 -21.62 -35.89
N ASP A 457 9.89 -20.39 -36.39
CA ASP A 457 10.42 -20.14 -37.73
C ASP A 457 11.87 -20.65 -37.84
N ALA A 458 12.28 -20.97 -39.05
CA ALA A 458 13.55 -21.62 -39.29
C ALA A 458 14.76 -20.72 -38.98
N PHE A 459 14.57 -19.40 -38.99
CA PHE A 459 15.62 -18.43 -38.64
C PHE A 459 15.97 -18.54 -37.15
N GLN A 460 14.95 -18.63 -36.30
CA GLN A 460 15.13 -18.81 -34.87
C GLN A 460 15.79 -20.15 -34.57
N ARG A 461 15.38 -21.24 -35.25
CA ARG A 461 16.04 -22.55 -35.12
C ARG A 461 17.52 -22.51 -35.50
N PHE A 462 17.87 -21.83 -36.60
CA PHE A 462 19.25 -21.66 -37.04
C PHE A 462 20.09 -20.87 -36.01
N HIS A 463 19.57 -19.75 -35.52
CA HIS A 463 20.24 -18.93 -34.50
C HIS A 463 20.49 -19.74 -33.21
N GLU A 464 19.51 -20.55 -32.81
CA GLU A 464 19.59 -21.38 -31.61
C GLU A 464 20.64 -22.48 -31.74
N ILE A 465 20.73 -23.19 -32.89
CA ILE A 465 21.78 -24.18 -33.16
C ILE A 465 23.17 -23.53 -33.07
N ASN A 466 23.33 -22.31 -33.61
CA ASN A 466 24.61 -21.62 -33.61
C ASN A 466 25.07 -21.15 -32.22
N CYS A 467 24.15 -20.68 -31.39
CA CYS A 467 24.47 -20.19 -30.05
C CYS A 467 24.68 -21.31 -29.02
N PHE A 468 24.30 -22.55 -29.34
CA PHE A 468 24.42 -23.67 -28.41
C PHE A 468 25.80 -24.34 -28.44
N PRO A 469 26.36 -24.76 -27.29
CA PRO A 469 27.66 -25.40 -27.18
C PRO A 469 27.63 -26.88 -27.59
N LEU A 470 27.10 -27.17 -28.79
CA LEU A 470 27.11 -28.50 -29.41
C LEU A 470 28.53 -28.85 -29.89
N SER A 471 28.87 -30.14 -29.92
CA SER A 471 30.07 -30.59 -30.63
C SER A 471 29.95 -30.27 -32.13
N LYS A 472 31.10 -30.21 -32.82
CA LYS A 472 31.16 -29.99 -34.28
C LYS A 472 30.24 -30.94 -35.04
N ARG A 473 30.26 -32.23 -34.69
CA ARG A 473 29.46 -33.29 -35.31
C ARG A 473 27.96 -33.10 -35.09
N GLU A 474 27.56 -32.81 -33.84
CA GLU A 474 26.14 -32.57 -33.50
C GLU A 474 25.63 -31.31 -34.21
N LYS A 475 26.40 -30.22 -34.17
CA LYS A 475 26.04 -28.96 -34.85
C LYS A 475 25.84 -29.17 -36.34
N LEU A 476 26.72 -29.93 -37.01
CA LEU A 476 26.57 -30.27 -38.43
C LEU A 476 25.34 -31.13 -38.72
N GLN A 477 25.06 -32.14 -37.91
CA GLN A 477 23.89 -33.00 -38.08
C GLN A 477 22.60 -32.18 -38.01
N GLU A 478 22.53 -31.21 -37.10
CA GLU A 478 21.36 -30.37 -36.91
C GLU A 478 21.16 -29.33 -37.99
N LEU A 479 22.23 -28.62 -38.35
CA LEU A 479 22.17 -27.68 -39.46
C LEU A 479 21.76 -28.40 -40.77
N ASN A 480 22.27 -29.61 -41.02
CA ASN A 480 21.86 -30.39 -42.20
C ASN A 480 20.39 -30.84 -42.16
N SER A 481 19.87 -31.18 -40.98
CA SER A 481 18.46 -31.55 -40.82
C SER A 481 17.54 -30.35 -41.05
N LEU A 482 17.91 -29.18 -40.51
CA LEU A 482 17.20 -27.92 -40.74
C LEU A 482 17.28 -27.47 -42.21
N LEU A 483 18.41 -27.67 -42.89
CA LEU A 483 18.57 -27.42 -44.32
C LEU A 483 17.56 -28.22 -45.15
N LYS A 484 17.45 -29.53 -44.87
CA LYS A 484 16.53 -30.43 -45.57
C LYS A 484 15.07 -30.02 -45.38
N LEU A 485 14.71 -29.66 -44.15
CA LEU A 485 13.36 -29.19 -43.82
C LEU A 485 13.02 -27.90 -44.57
N LEU A 486 13.92 -26.91 -44.52
CA LEU A 486 13.72 -25.64 -45.22
C LEU A 486 13.63 -25.80 -46.74
N CYS A 487 14.49 -26.63 -47.35
CA CYS A 487 14.42 -26.94 -48.78
C CYS A 487 13.08 -27.59 -49.16
N ALA A 488 12.56 -28.47 -48.30
CA ALA A 488 11.25 -29.10 -48.51
C ALA A 488 10.10 -28.09 -48.40
N GLU A 489 10.16 -27.16 -47.43
CA GLU A 489 9.16 -26.11 -47.22
C GLU A 489 9.14 -25.06 -48.34
N THR A 490 10.32 -24.64 -48.83
CA THR A 490 10.40 -23.60 -49.88
C THR A 490 10.28 -24.15 -51.30
N GLY A 491 10.39 -25.47 -51.49
CA GLY A 491 10.43 -26.10 -52.82
C GLY A 491 11.64 -25.68 -53.66
N LYS A 492 12.66 -25.09 -53.03
CA LYS A 492 13.87 -24.57 -53.69
C LYS A 492 15.06 -25.44 -53.35
N THR A 493 15.84 -25.77 -54.37
CA THR A 493 17.11 -26.46 -54.18
C THR A 493 18.20 -25.48 -53.75
N THR A 494 19.31 -26.02 -53.25
CA THR A 494 20.56 -25.29 -52.99
C THR A 494 21.03 -24.49 -54.21
N ALA A 495 20.85 -25.03 -55.42
CA ALA A 495 21.26 -24.38 -56.66
C ALA A 495 20.36 -23.19 -57.03
N ASP A 496 19.06 -23.27 -56.76
CA ASP A 496 18.10 -22.21 -57.08
C ASP A 496 18.39 -20.92 -56.31
N LEU A 497 18.84 -21.03 -55.05
CA LEU A 497 19.14 -19.87 -54.19
C LEU A 497 20.43 -19.15 -54.59
N GLN A 498 21.45 -19.89 -55.00
CA GLN A 498 22.69 -19.29 -55.49
C GLN A 498 22.43 -18.48 -56.78
N ARG A 499 21.56 -18.99 -57.63
CA ARG A 499 21.11 -18.31 -58.86
C ARG A 499 20.29 -17.05 -58.56
N ILE A 500 19.28 -17.14 -57.68
CA ILE A 500 18.45 -15.98 -57.28
C ILE A 500 19.29 -14.83 -56.69
N ARG A 501 20.35 -15.16 -55.93
CA ARG A 501 21.28 -14.16 -55.36
C ARG A 501 22.13 -13.47 -56.43
N GLN A 502 22.59 -14.20 -57.43
CA GLN A 502 23.35 -13.64 -58.55
C GLN A 502 22.47 -12.75 -59.43
N GLU A 503 21.19 -13.10 -59.57
CA GLU A 503 20.28 -12.42 -60.50
C GLU A 503 19.59 -11.18 -59.91
N ASN A 504 19.23 -11.14 -58.62
CA ASN A 504 18.24 -10.15 -58.14
C ASN A 504 18.55 -9.33 -56.87
N GLY A 505 19.68 -9.52 -56.16
CA GLY A 505 20.01 -8.72 -54.97
C GLY A 505 18.92 -8.78 -53.87
N MET A 506 19.08 -9.67 -52.87
CA MET A 506 18.04 -10.01 -51.88
C MET A 506 17.21 -8.82 -51.35
N GLY A 507 15.96 -8.71 -51.79
CA GLY A 507 14.94 -7.80 -51.22
C GLY A 507 14.44 -8.28 -49.84
N GLN A 508 13.75 -7.38 -49.11
CA GLN A 508 13.38 -7.56 -47.69
C GLN A 508 12.36 -8.68 -47.39
N ASP A 509 11.64 -9.23 -48.38
CA ASP A 509 10.51 -10.16 -48.15
C ASP A 509 10.86 -11.66 -48.12
N PHE A 510 12.15 -12.03 -48.07
CA PHE A 510 12.59 -13.44 -48.17
C PHE A 510 13.31 -13.97 -46.92
N ALA A 511 12.63 -13.96 -45.76
CA ALA A 511 13.22 -14.41 -44.49
C ALA A 511 13.74 -15.87 -44.52
N ASN A 512 13.00 -16.80 -45.13
CA ASN A 512 13.40 -18.20 -45.23
C ASN A 512 14.59 -18.42 -46.20
N GLU A 513 14.66 -17.65 -47.28
CA GLU A 513 15.75 -17.78 -48.28
C GLU A 513 17.07 -17.21 -47.75
N ARG A 514 17.00 -16.12 -47.00
CA ARG A 514 18.15 -15.56 -46.27
C ARG A 514 18.66 -16.54 -45.21
N THR A 515 17.74 -17.18 -44.49
CA THR A 515 18.07 -18.21 -43.49
C THR A 515 18.75 -19.41 -44.14
N LEU A 516 18.18 -19.93 -45.23
CA LEU A 516 18.75 -21.02 -46.02
C LEU A 516 20.20 -20.72 -46.46
N TYR A 517 20.47 -19.51 -46.94
CA TYR A 517 21.80 -19.10 -47.33
C TYR A 517 22.78 -19.01 -46.15
N CYS A 518 22.39 -18.35 -45.05
CA CYS A 518 23.22 -18.26 -43.85
C CYS A 518 23.55 -19.65 -43.30
N LEU A 519 22.59 -20.57 -43.35
CA LEU A 519 22.72 -21.93 -42.87
C LEU A 519 23.72 -22.74 -43.72
N GLN A 520 23.67 -22.64 -45.05
CA GLN A 520 24.66 -23.27 -45.93
C GLN A 520 26.07 -22.74 -45.71
N LYS A 521 26.21 -21.40 -45.63
CA LYS A 521 27.51 -20.76 -45.37
C LYS A 521 28.11 -21.26 -44.05
N THR A 522 27.29 -21.37 -43.01
CA THR A 522 27.72 -21.84 -41.69
C THR A 522 28.10 -23.32 -41.71
N ILE A 523 27.35 -24.18 -42.42
CA ILE A 523 27.72 -25.59 -42.59
C ILE A 523 29.10 -25.70 -43.26
N GLN A 524 29.32 -24.94 -44.33
CA GLN A 524 30.58 -24.92 -45.06
C GLN A 524 31.73 -24.42 -44.18
N GLU A 525 31.53 -23.31 -43.45
CA GLU A 525 32.53 -22.77 -42.51
C GLU A 525 32.90 -23.80 -41.43
N ILE A 526 31.91 -24.49 -40.84
CA ILE A 526 32.18 -25.54 -39.84
C ILE A 526 32.88 -26.74 -40.48
N GLN A 527 32.56 -27.13 -41.71
CA GLN A 527 33.25 -28.23 -42.40
C GLN A 527 34.71 -27.88 -42.69
N ASP A 528 34.98 -26.65 -43.09
CA ASP A 528 36.31 -26.13 -43.45
C ASP A 528 37.18 -25.81 -42.23
N GLU A 529 36.58 -25.63 -41.04
CA GLU A 529 37.34 -25.53 -39.80
C GLU A 529 38.16 -26.82 -39.58
N PRO A 530 39.50 -26.75 -39.47
CA PRO A 530 40.30 -27.93 -39.19
C PRO A 530 39.81 -28.56 -37.88
N GLU A 531 39.55 -29.87 -37.89
CA GLU A 531 39.31 -30.56 -36.62
C GLU A 531 40.52 -30.27 -35.73
N PRO A 532 40.32 -29.78 -34.49
CA PRO A 532 41.43 -29.56 -33.60
C PRO A 532 42.19 -30.88 -33.53
N GLU A 533 43.45 -30.89 -33.98
CA GLU A 533 44.29 -32.09 -33.91
C GLU A 533 44.10 -32.66 -32.51
N PRO A 534 43.73 -33.95 -32.38
CA PRO A 534 43.62 -34.55 -31.08
C PRO A 534 44.98 -34.38 -30.43
N LYS A 535 45.10 -33.41 -29.52
CA LYS A 535 46.31 -33.26 -28.71
C LYS A 535 46.42 -34.59 -28.01
N SER A 536 47.40 -35.38 -28.43
CA SER A 536 47.74 -36.62 -27.77
C SER A 536 47.76 -36.32 -26.27
N ILE A 537 47.14 -37.19 -25.48
CA ILE A 537 47.22 -37.11 -24.01
C ILE A 537 48.69 -36.94 -23.58
N PHE A 538 49.65 -37.45 -24.36
CA PHE A 538 51.09 -37.22 -24.14
C PHE A 538 51.53 -35.76 -24.32
N THR A 539 51.02 -35.01 -25.28
CA THR A 539 51.41 -33.59 -25.50
C THR A 539 50.87 -32.67 -24.40
N VAL A 540 49.71 -33.00 -23.83
CA VAL A 540 49.14 -32.27 -22.67
C VAL A 540 49.88 -32.65 -21.38
N LEU A 541 50.27 -33.92 -21.23
CA LEU A 541 51.06 -34.39 -20.10
C LEU A 541 52.52 -33.91 -20.13
N GLU A 542 53.16 -33.80 -21.30
CA GLU A 542 54.53 -33.26 -21.42
C GLU A 542 54.60 -31.77 -21.06
N GLY A 543 53.59 -30.99 -21.45
CA GLY A 543 53.48 -29.57 -21.06
C GLY A 543 53.16 -29.35 -19.58
N GLY A 544 52.45 -30.28 -18.94
CA GLY A 544 52.11 -30.25 -17.51
C GLY A 544 53.23 -30.79 -16.61
N LEU A 545 53.84 -31.93 -16.97
CA LEU A 545 54.92 -32.56 -16.22
C LEU A 545 56.25 -31.80 -16.35
N GLY A 546 56.53 -31.19 -17.50
CA GLY A 546 57.71 -30.34 -17.68
C GLY A 546 57.74 -29.10 -16.77
N LYS A 547 56.57 -28.64 -16.31
CA LYS A 547 56.44 -27.56 -15.31
C LYS A 547 56.51 -28.06 -13.86
N LEU A 548 56.21 -29.33 -13.60
CA LEU A 548 56.31 -29.95 -12.28
C LEU A 548 57.72 -30.40 -11.91
N PHE A 549 58.61 -30.65 -12.88
CA PHE A 549 59.98 -31.12 -12.64
C PHE A 549 61.10 -30.07 -12.83
N LYS A 550 60.77 -28.81 -13.13
CA LYS A 550 61.73 -27.69 -13.14
C LYS A 550 61.75 -26.84 -11.85
N GLY A 551 61.08 -27.33 -10.81
CA GLY A 551 61.10 -26.74 -9.47
C GLY A 551 61.64 -27.71 -8.42
N LYS A 552 62.92 -28.08 -8.53
CA LYS A 552 63.78 -28.48 -7.40
C LYS A 552 65.18 -27.98 -7.64
#